data_AF-A0A8H6Z0Q1-F1
#
_entry.id   AF-A0A8H6Z0Q1-F1
#
_cell.length_a   1.000
_cell.length_b   1.000
_cell.length_c   1.000
_cell.angle_alpha   90.00
_cell.angle_beta   90.00
_cell.angle_gamma   90.00
#
_symmetry.space_group_name_H-M   'P 1'
#
loop_
_entity.id
_entity.type
_entity.pdbx_description
1 polymer ?
#
loop_
_entity_poly.entity_id
_entity_poly.type
_entity_poly.pdbx_seq_one_letter_code
_entity_poly.pdbx_strand_id
1 'polypeptide(L)'
;MDERPPPLVRARKRVRNFVKGTFGRLKPGANEDATYQDLLWTSLTALKTSADAFPPLKGVVGAVFSIMEISQRIAHSKKGARELAGQAVGILILLTNEFSTCGTIPQPMLESIERFETTLDEIQSEMNRLMNSSRMWRLKHLNRIEGTLRRFNKRLDDASREFTMGLAVRTEVAVYRVHAEVLDTSAAHLNLHNKEMRLLQGILLMNAVFFFWLSPVLAV
;
A
#
# COMPACT_ATOMS: atom_id res chain seq x y z
N MET A 1 9.94 -32.62 -2.14
CA MET A 1 10.10 -31.71 -1.00
C MET A 1 8.92 -30.76 -0.99
N ASP A 2 8.10 -30.80 0.06
CA ASP A 2 6.85 -30.02 0.18
C ASP A 2 7.22 -28.58 0.56
N GLU A 3 7.49 -27.71 -0.43
CA GLU A 3 7.75 -26.28 -0.23
C GLU A 3 6.46 -25.57 0.20
N ARG A 4 6.11 -25.73 1.48
CA ARG A 4 5.04 -24.91 2.06
C ARG A 4 5.53 -23.46 2.13
N PRO A 5 4.78 -22.51 1.55
CA PRO A 5 5.19 -21.11 1.56
C PRO A 5 5.37 -20.59 3.00
N PRO A 6 6.26 -19.60 3.22
CA PRO A 6 6.52 -19.04 4.53
C PRO A 6 5.22 -18.55 5.21
N PRO A 7 5.14 -18.56 6.56
CA PRO A 7 3.94 -18.18 7.31
C PRO A 7 3.36 -16.83 6.90
N LEU A 8 4.22 -15.86 6.63
CA LEU A 8 3.86 -14.50 6.18
C LEU A 8 3.21 -14.50 4.78
N VAL A 9 3.71 -15.33 3.86
CA VAL A 9 3.15 -15.45 2.50
C VAL A 9 1.73 -16.05 2.55
N ARG A 10 1.50 -17.02 3.45
CA ARG A 10 0.16 -17.60 3.67
C ARG A 10 -0.80 -16.64 4.33
N ALA A 11 -0.35 -15.87 5.32
CA ALA A 11 -1.17 -14.86 5.97
C ALA A 11 -1.58 -13.75 4.98
N ARG A 12 -0.65 -13.28 4.15
CA ARG A 12 -0.92 -12.34 3.05
C ARG A 12 -1.97 -12.81 2.07
N LYS A 13 -1.82 -14.04 1.57
CA LYS A 13 -2.77 -14.60 0.59
C LYS A 13 -4.18 -14.71 1.19
N ARG A 14 -4.29 -15.00 2.50
CA ARG A 14 -5.56 -15.02 3.22
C ARG A 14 -6.17 -13.63 3.34
N VAL A 15 -5.41 -12.62 3.76
CA VAL A 15 -5.86 -11.22 3.82
C VAL A 15 -6.34 -10.76 2.43
N ARG A 16 -5.54 -11.02 1.39
CA ARG A 16 -5.88 -10.66 0.00
C ARG A 16 -7.21 -11.27 -0.47
N ASN A 17 -7.36 -12.58 -0.30
CA ASN A 17 -8.54 -13.29 -0.76
C ASN A 17 -9.77 -12.86 0.01
N PHE A 18 -9.61 -12.59 1.30
CA PHE A 18 -10.65 -12.02 2.13
C PHE A 18 -11.06 -10.64 1.61
N VAL A 19 -10.10 -9.73 1.42
CA VAL A 19 -10.40 -8.36 1.00
C VAL A 19 -11.11 -8.31 -0.36
N LYS A 20 -10.63 -9.08 -1.35
CA LYS A 20 -11.27 -9.16 -2.67
C LYS A 20 -12.68 -9.75 -2.61
N GLY A 21 -12.90 -10.77 -1.81
CA GLY A 21 -14.20 -11.44 -1.70
C GLY A 21 -15.25 -10.59 -0.98
N THR A 22 -14.86 -9.93 0.10
CA THR A 22 -15.79 -9.24 0.99
C THR A 22 -16.04 -7.79 0.57
N PHE A 23 -15.00 -7.05 0.17
CA PHE A 23 -15.13 -5.63 -0.19
C PHE A 23 -15.38 -5.39 -1.68
N GLY A 24 -15.02 -6.31 -2.57
CA GLY A 24 -15.31 -6.19 -4.01
C GLY A 24 -16.81 -6.19 -4.36
N ARG A 25 -17.67 -6.55 -3.40
CA ARG A 25 -19.13 -6.58 -3.52
C ARG A 25 -19.83 -5.33 -2.96
N LEU A 26 -19.09 -4.40 -2.37
CA LEU A 26 -19.65 -3.22 -1.73
C LEU A 26 -19.84 -2.09 -2.76
N LYS A 27 -21.04 -2.00 -3.36
CA LYS A 27 -21.55 -0.76 -3.97
C LYS A 27 -22.61 -0.18 -3.02
N PRO A 28 -22.57 1.12 -2.65
CA PRO A 28 -23.55 1.69 -1.74
C PRO A 28 -24.87 1.99 -2.46
N GLY A 29 -25.95 1.28 -2.11
CA GLY A 29 -27.35 1.61 -2.42
C GLY A 29 -28.11 2.14 -1.19
N ALA A 30 -29.02 3.10 -1.40
CA ALA A 30 -29.66 3.92 -0.36
C ALA A 30 -30.60 3.20 0.65
N ASN A 31 -30.82 1.89 0.52
CA ASN A 31 -31.64 1.08 1.44
C ASN A 31 -30.80 0.03 2.22
N GLU A 32 -29.47 0.06 2.05
CA GLU A 32 -28.54 -0.99 2.49
C GLU A 32 -27.67 -0.56 3.69
N ASP A 33 -27.89 0.62 4.28
CA ASP A 33 -26.99 1.18 5.31
C ASP A 33 -26.77 0.26 6.53
N ALA A 34 -27.81 -0.46 6.96
CA ALA A 34 -27.69 -1.43 8.06
C ALA A 34 -26.89 -2.68 7.62
N THR A 35 -27.22 -3.23 6.46
CA THR A 35 -26.54 -4.39 5.85
C THR A 35 -25.09 -4.08 5.52
N TYR A 36 -24.79 -2.87 5.07
CA TYR A 36 -23.45 -2.37 4.78
C TYR A 36 -22.62 -2.28 6.06
N GLN A 37 -23.17 -1.73 7.14
CA GLN A 37 -22.49 -1.64 8.43
C GLN A 37 -22.22 -3.01 9.06
N ASP A 38 -23.18 -3.93 8.97
CA ASP A 38 -23.00 -5.31 9.46
C ASP A 38 -21.93 -6.05 8.64
N LEU A 39 -21.90 -5.83 7.33
CA LEU A 39 -20.88 -6.42 6.46
C LEU A 39 -19.50 -5.82 6.70
N LEU A 40 -19.40 -4.49 6.92
CA LEU A 40 -18.17 -3.84 7.36
C LEU A 40 -17.69 -4.41 8.70
N TRP A 41 -18.59 -4.58 9.67
CA TRP A 41 -18.27 -5.12 10.99
C TRP A 41 -17.73 -6.56 10.92
N THR A 42 -18.40 -7.40 10.15
CA THR A 42 -17.99 -8.79 9.90
C THR A 42 -16.64 -8.83 9.19
N SER A 43 -16.45 -7.95 8.21
CA SER A 43 -15.21 -7.83 7.47
C SER A 43 -14.04 -7.41 8.35
N LEU A 44 -14.25 -6.42 9.20
CA LEU A 44 -13.22 -5.92 10.08
C LEU A 44 -12.83 -6.94 11.16
N THR A 45 -13.80 -7.72 11.65
CA THR A 45 -13.57 -8.78 12.62
C THR A 45 -12.69 -9.88 12.05
N ALA A 46 -12.97 -10.32 10.82
CA ALA A 46 -12.15 -11.31 10.12
C ALA A 46 -10.79 -10.75 9.67
N LEU A 47 -10.71 -9.45 9.40
CA LEU A 47 -9.44 -8.79 9.12
C LEU A 47 -8.57 -8.70 10.39
N LYS A 48 -9.16 -8.40 11.55
CA LYS A 48 -8.48 -8.35 12.85
C LYS A 48 -7.77 -9.66 13.18
N THR A 49 -8.44 -10.80 13.00
CA THR A 49 -7.84 -12.12 13.23
C THR A 49 -6.73 -12.44 12.22
N SER A 50 -6.83 -11.92 10.99
CA SER A 50 -5.79 -12.09 9.97
C SER A 50 -4.60 -11.15 10.16
N ALA A 51 -4.83 -9.98 10.77
CA ALA A 51 -3.83 -8.96 11.05
C ALA A 51 -2.90 -9.32 12.21
N ASP A 52 -3.27 -10.29 13.06
CA ASP A 52 -2.38 -10.80 14.11
C ASP A 52 -1.06 -11.37 13.56
N ALA A 53 -1.04 -11.81 12.30
CA ALA A 53 0.16 -12.24 11.59
C ALA A 53 0.98 -11.08 10.98
N PHE A 54 0.50 -9.84 11.08
CA PHE A 54 1.11 -8.62 10.55
C PHE A 54 1.08 -7.49 11.58
N PRO A 55 2.06 -7.42 12.48
CA PRO A 55 2.10 -6.42 13.56
C PRO A 55 1.86 -4.97 13.12
N PRO A 56 2.43 -4.48 12.00
CA PRO A 56 2.18 -3.11 11.54
C PRO A 56 0.73 -2.85 11.13
N LEU A 57 0.00 -3.88 10.71
CA LEU A 57 -1.40 -3.77 10.32
C LEU A 57 -2.34 -3.95 11.52
N LYS A 58 -1.91 -4.71 12.53
CA LYS A 58 -2.71 -5.01 13.72
C LYS A 58 -3.14 -3.75 14.48
N GLY A 59 -2.23 -2.81 14.67
CA GLY A 59 -2.48 -1.55 15.34
C GLY A 59 -3.57 -0.73 14.64
N VAL A 60 -3.37 -0.47 13.35
CA VAL A 60 -4.33 0.20 12.47
C VAL A 60 -5.71 -0.48 12.49
N VAL A 61 -5.76 -1.81 12.30
CA VAL A 61 -7.04 -2.55 12.31
C VAL A 61 -7.75 -2.43 13.66
N GLY A 62 -6.99 -2.46 14.76
CA GLY A 62 -7.53 -2.26 16.11
C GLY A 62 -8.12 -0.87 16.31
N ALA A 63 -7.42 0.17 15.88
CA ALA A 63 -7.87 1.56 15.98
C ALA A 63 -9.13 1.80 15.12
N VAL A 64 -9.14 1.33 13.86
CA VAL A 64 -10.34 1.40 12.99
C VAL A 64 -11.53 0.67 13.61
N PHE A 65 -11.29 -0.50 14.22
CA PHE A 65 -12.34 -1.27 14.89
C PHE A 65 -12.96 -0.50 16.06
N SER A 66 -12.12 0.14 16.87
CA SER A 66 -12.61 0.95 17.98
C SER A 66 -13.35 2.20 17.51
N ILE A 67 -12.88 2.89 16.47
CA ILE A 67 -13.59 4.02 15.86
C ILE A 67 -14.98 3.60 15.38
N MET A 68 -15.10 2.42 14.75
CA MET A 68 -16.38 1.88 14.31
C MET A 68 -17.31 1.56 15.49
N GLU A 69 -16.80 0.93 16.55
CA GLU A 69 -17.56 0.62 17.77
C GLU A 69 -18.08 1.90 18.45
N ILE A 70 -17.23 2.92 18.59
CA ILE A 70 -17.62 4.21 19.17
C ILE A 70 -18.65 4.90 18.27
N SER A 71 -18.48 4.82 16.96
CA SER A 71 -19.39 5.43 15.98
C SER A 71 -20.81 4.86 16.05
N GLN A 72 -20.95 3.55 16.31
CA GLN A 72 -22.26 2.92 16.53
C GLN A 72 -22.95 3.39 17.81
N ARG A 73 -22.17 3.78 18.84
CA ARG A 73 -22.68 4.24 20.13
C ARG A 73 -23.07 5.72 20.15
N ILE A 74 -22.62 6.53 19.17
CA ILE A 74 -22.96 7.95 19.07
C ILE A 74 -24.39 8.11 18.55
N ALA A 75 -25.33 8.39 19.46
CA ALA A 75 -26.74 8.53 19.12
C ALA A 75 -27.07 9.80 18.32
N HIS A 76 -26.35 10.91 18.55
CA HIS A 76 -26.76 12.25 18.09
C HIS A 76 -26.11 12.73 16.79
N SER A 77 -25.12 12.01 16.26
CA SER A 77 -24.45 12.35 14.99
C SER A 77 -24.12 11.08 14.19
N LYS A 78 -25.13 10.24 14.00
CA LYS A 78 -25.00 8.93 13.33
C LYS A 78 -24.41 9.05 11.94
N LYS A 79 -24.79 10.06 11.16
CA LYS A 79 -24.30 10.25 9.79
C LYS A 79 -22.80 10.51 9.76
N GLY A 80 -22.32 11.56 10.44
CA GLY A 80 -20.90 11.89 10.47
C GLY A 80 -20.02 10.80 11.11
N ALA A 81 -20.53 10.11 12.13
CA ALA A 81 -19.81 8.99 12.75
C ALA A 81 -19.73 7.77 11.82
N ARG A 82 -20.81 7.45 11.08
CA ARG A 82 -20.81 6.38 10.07
C ARG A 82 -19.89 6.70 8.89
N GLU A 83 -19.87 7.96 8.44
CA GLU A 83 -18.95 8.41 7.39
C GLU A 83 -17.50 8.24 7.82
N LEU A 84 -17.16 8.63 9.06
CA LEU A 84 -15.83 8.43 9.64
C LEU A 84 -15.43 6.97 9.69
N ALA A 85 -16.31 6.10 10.18
CA ALA A 85 -16.08 4.66 10.21
C ALA A 85 -15.90 4.10 8.78
N GLY A 86 -16.75 4.50 7.84
CA GLY A 86 -16.66 4.07 6.44
C GLY A 86 -15.34 4.48 5.78
N GLN A 87 -14.90 5.72 5.99
CA GLN A 87 -13.62 6.20 5.48
C GLN A 87 -12.44 5.45 6.10
N ALA A 88 -12.45 5.24 7.42
CA ALA A 88 -11.39 4.51 8.12
C ALA A 88 -11.26 3.06 7.60
N VAL A 89 -12.39 2.39 7.33
CA VAL A 89 -12.38 1.07 6.69
C VAL A 89 -11.93 1.13 5.24
N GLY A 90 -12.33 2.16 4.49
CA GLY A 90 -11.86 2.40 3.11
C GLY A 90 -10.34 2.46 3.01
N ILE A 91 -9.68 3.21 3.90
CA ILE A 91 -8.21 3.32 3.93
C ILE A 91 -7.58 1.98 4.29
N LEU A 92 -8.17 1.25 5.23
CA LEU A 92 -7.68 -0.07 5.62
C LEU A 92 -7.73 -1.09 4.46
N ILE A 93 -8.74 -1.00 3.59
CA ILE A 93 -8.83 -1.80 2.36
C ILE A 93 -7.70 -1.43 1.39
N LEU A 94 -7.43 -0.13 1.20
CA LEU A 94 -6.32 0.32 0.36
C LEU A 94 -4.99 -0.20 0.89
N LEU A 95 -4.74 -0.04 2.19
CA LEU A 95 -3.55 -0.57 2.86
C LEU A 95 -3.37 -2.07 2.63
N THR A 96 -4.41 -2.85 2.90
CA THR A 96 -4.37 -4.32 2.77
C THR A 96 -4.16 -4.78 1.33
N ASN A 97 -4.69 -4.05 0.34
CA ASN A 97 -4.44 -4.32 -1.07
C ASN A 97 -2.96 -4.07 -1.42
N GLU A 98 -2.38 -2.95 -1.00
CA GLU A 98 -0.96 -2.64 -1.26
C GLU A 98 -0.01 -3.65 -0.60
N PHE A 99 -0.30 -4.03 0.66
CA PHE A 99 0.46 -5.05 1.36
C PHE A 99 0.42 -6.43 0.72
N SER A 100 -0.66 -6.70 -0.01
CA SER A 100 -0.82 -7.96 -0.73
C SER A 100 0.09 -8.03 -1.95
N THR A 101 0.51 -6.91 -2.52
CA THR A 101 1.32 -6.83 -3.74
C THR A 101 2.82 -6.77 -3.46
N CYS A 102 3.23 -6.09 -2.39
CA CYS A 102 4.65 -5.95 -2.05
C CYS A 102 5.23 -7.26 -1.47
N GLY A 103 6.39 -7.72 -1.94
CA GLY A 103 7.09 -8.88 -1.35
C GLY A 103 7.76 -8.54 0.00
N THR A 104 8.42 -7.40 0.07
CA THR A 104 8.99 -6.82 1.30
C THR A 104 8.35 -5.46 1.51
N ILE A 105 7.97 -5.13 2.75
CA ILE A 105 7.36 -3.84 3.06
C ILE A 105 8.48 -2.80 3.10
N PRO A 106 8.47 -1.77 2.25
CA PRO A 106 9.48 -0.72 2.30
C PRO A 106 9.41 0.03 3.64
N GLN A 107 10.56 0.36 4.23
CA GLN A 107 10.64 1.15 5.47
C GLN A 107 9.74 2.42 5.46
N PRO A 108 9.69 3.20 4.37
CA PRO A 108 8.86 4.40 4.34
C PRO A 108 7.35 4.13 4.33
N MET A 109 6.94 2.95 3.87
CA MET A 109 5.55 2.49 3.97
C MET A 109 5.21 2.18 5.43
N LEU A 110 6.15 1.59 6.19
CA LEU A 110 5.97 1.39 7.64
C LEU A 110 5.83 2.72 8.37
N GLU A 111 6.67 3.72 8.08
CA GLU A 111 6.58 5.05 8.68
C GLU A 111 5.23 5.73 8.41
N SER A 112 4.73 5.61 7.18
CA SER A 112 3.44 6.20 6.79
C SER A 112 2.27 5.52 7.50
N ILE A 113 2.41 4.22 7.79
CA ILE A 113 1.43 3.43 8.54
C ILE A 113 1.43 3.77 10.01
N GLU A 114 2.61 3.96 10.61
CA GLU A 114 2.74 4.41 11.99
C GLU A 114 2.13 5.80 12.20
N ARG A 115 2.33 6.73 11.25
CA ARG A 115 1.65 8.04 11.26
C ARG A 115 0.14 7.92 11.14
N PHE A 116 -0.33 7.01 10.30
CA PHE A 116 -1.76 6.75 10.14
C PHE A 116 -2.37 6.14 11.41
N GLU A 117 -1.70 5.15 12.02
CA GLU A 117 -2.07 4.57 13.31
C GLU A 117 -2.17 5.64 14.39
N THR A 118 -1.15 6.48 14.53
CA THR A 118 -1.14 7.60 15.47
C THR A 118 -2.34 8.54 15.27
N THR A 119 -2.67 8.84 14.02
CA THR A 119 -3.84 9.68 13.68
C THR A 119 -5.15 9.01 14.10
N LEU A 120 -5.28 7.70 13.90
CA LEU A 120 -6.45 6.94 14.31
C LEU A 120 -6.58 6.88 15.84
N ASP A 121 -5.47 6.69 16.56
CA ASP A 121 -5.45 6.65 18.03
C ASP A 121 -5.87 8.00 18.64
N GLU A 122 -5.41 9.11 18.06
CA GLU A 122 -5.85 10.46 18.45
C GLU A 122 -7.35 10.64 18.23
N ILE A 123 -7.86 10.26 17.06
CA ILE A 123 -9.30 10.31 16.74
C ILE A 123 -10.09 9.46 17.73
N GLN A 124 -9.64 8.23 17.99
CA GLN A 124 -10.27 7.31 18.94
C GLN A 124 -10.31 7.91 20.36
N SER A 125 -9.21 8.48 20.83
CA SER A 125 -9.12 9.12 22.15
C SER A 125 -10.10 10.30 22.27
N GLU A 126 -10.18 11.15 21.26
CA GLU A 126 -11.13 12.26 21.24
C GLU A 126 -12.58 11.79 21.15
N MET A 127 -12.88 10.77 20.33
CA MET A 127 -14.21 10.17 20.25
C MET A 127 -14.64 9.54 21.58
N ASN A 128 -13.72 8.87 22.30
CA ASN A 128 -13.97 8.35 23.64
C ASN A 128 -14.29 9.46 24.65
N ARG A 129 -13.56 10.58 24.60
CA ARG A 129 -13.87 11.77 25.43
C ARG A 129 -15.25 12.33 25.12
N LEU A 130 -15.63 12.40 23.84
CA LEU A 130 -16.98 12.81 23.44
C LEU A 130 -18.04 11.83 23.94
N MET A 131 -17.79 10.53 23.88
CA MET A 131 -18.72 9.50 24.36
C MET A 131 -18.93 9.54 25.88
N ASN A 132 -17.88 9.84 26.64
CA ASN A 132 -17.91 9.92 28.11
C ASN A 132 -18.45 11.26 28.64
N SER A 133 -18.65 12.26 27.77
CA SER A 133 -19.24 13.54 28.17
C SER A 133 -20.74 13.43 28.50
N SER A 134 -21.23 14.30 29.39
CA SER A 134 -22.62 14.24 29.87
C SER A 134 -23.62 14.40 28.72
N ARG A 135 -24.74 13.65 28.77
CA ARG A 135 -25.79 13.69 27.71
C ARG A 135 -26.27 15.12 27.43
N MET A 136 -26.45 15.93 28.48
CA MET A 136 -26.86 17.33 28.35
C MET A 136 -25.80 18.20 27.68
N TRP A 137 -24.51 17.98 27.96
CA TRP A 137 -23.43 18.71 27.29
C TRP A 137 -23.41 18.38 25.80
N ARG A 138 -23.57 17.10 25.44
CA ARG A 138 -23.60 16.66 24.04
C ARG A 138 -24.74 17.28 23.26
N LEU A 139 -25.94 17.34 23.84
CA LEU A 139 -27.11 17.96 23.23
C LEU A 139 -26.92 19.46 23.01
N LYS A 140 -26.30 20.17 23.95
CA LYS A 140 -26.00 21.60 23.80
C LYS A 140 -24.89 21.91 22.79
N HIS A 141 -24.02 20.94 22.52
CA HIS A 141 -22.83 21.12 21.68
C HIS A 141 -22.86 20.28 20.40
N LEU A 142 -24.05 19.96 19.87
CA LEU A 142 -24.19 19.13 18.66
C LEU A 142 -23.40 19.68 17.46
N ASN A 143 -23.52 20.99 17.18
CA ASN A 143 -22.76 21.64 16.10
C ASN A 143 -21.25 21.54 16.29
N ARG A 144 -20.78 21.56 17.55
CA ARG A 144 -19.37 21.39 17.89
C ARG A 144 -18.92 19.95 17.67
N ILE A 145 -19.75 18.96 18.03
CA ILE A 145 -19.50 17.54 17.80
C ILE A 145 -19.44 17.25 16.30
N GLU A 146 -20.40 17.75 15.51
CA GLU A 146 -20.41 17.58 14.07
C GLU A 146 -19.17 18.23 13.42
N GLY A 147 -18.81 19.45 13.86
CA GLY A 147 -17.57 20.10 13.42
C GLY A 147 -16.32 19.29 13.76
N THR A 148 -16.28 18.65 14.93
CA THR A 148 -15.18 17.75 15.32
C THR A 148 -15.11 16.50 14.43
N LEU A 149 -16.25 15.85 14.16
CA LEU A 149 -16.30 14.69 13.26
C LEU A 149 -15.87 15.05 11.83
N ARG A 150 -16.27 16.22 11.32
CA ARG A 150 -15.79 16.72 10.03
C ARG A 150 -14.28 16.95 10.02
N ARG A 151 -13.70 17.46 11.11
CA ARG A 151 -12.24 17.59 11.24
C ARG A 151 -11.55 16.22 11.25
N PHE A 152 -12.12 15.21 11.90
CA PHE A 152 -11.59 13.85 11.85
C PHE A 152 -11.62 13.27 10.45
N ASN A 153 -12.74 13.39 9.74
CA ASN A 153 -12.85 12.96 8.33
C ASN A 153 -11.79 13.66 7.47
N LYS A 154 -11.59 14.96 7.65
CA LYS A 154 -10.56 15.70 6.92
C LYS A 154 -9.15 15.18 7.24
N ARG A 155 -8.81 15.01 8.53
CA ARG A 155 -7.49 14.48 8.94
C ARG A 155 -7.24 13.08 8.37
N LEU A 156 -8.28 12.26 8.32
CA LEU A 156 -8.22 10.89 7.82
C LEU A 156 -8.08 10.87 6.28
N ASP A 157 -8.76 11.76 5.56
CA ASP A 157 -8.56 11.97 4.12
C ASP A 157 -7.16 12.53 3.81
N ASP A 158 -6.69 13.52 4.56
CA ASP A 158 -5.35 14.10 4.40
C ASP A 158 -4.26 13.02 4.61
N ALA A 159 -4.38 12.21 5.67
CA ALA A 159 -3.47 11.09 5.93
C ALA A 159 -3.55 10.01 4.85
N SER A 160 -4.74 9.71 4.32
CA SER A 160 -4.92 8.78 3.20
C SER A 160 -4.25 9.28 1.92
N ARG A 161 -4.36 10.57 1.64
CA ARG A 161 -3.73 11.21 0.48
C ARG A 161 -2.21 11.22 0.63
N GLU A 162 -1.70 11.57 1.80
CA GLU A 162 -0.25 11.52 2.08
C GLU A 162 0.29 10.11 1.88
N PHE A 163 -0.44 9.10 2.36
CA PHE A 163 -0.10 7.69 2.15
C PHE A 163 -0.11 7.31 0.66
N THR A 164 -1.17 7.67 -0.07
CA THR A 164 -1.33 7.32 -1.50
C THR A 164 -0.32 8.04 -2.38
N MET A 165 -0.08 9.34 -2.14
CA MET A 165 0.97 10.10 -2.83
C MET A 165 2.36 9.58 -2.49
N GLY A 166 2.60 9.25 -1.21
CA GLY A 166 3.83 8.63 -0.75
C GLY A 166 4.11 7.29 -1.45
N LEU A 167 3.08 6.50 -1.72
CA LEU A 167 3.18 5.29 -2.54
C LEU A 167 3.47 5.60 -4.01
N ALA A 168 2.68 6.48 -4.64
CA ALA A 168 2.77 6.78 -6.07
C ALA A 168 4.12 7.39 -6.47
N VAL A 169 4.61 8.37 -5.73
CA VAL A 169 5.92 8.99 -5.99
C VAL A 169 7.06 7.97 -5.87
N ARG A 170 6.92 6.98 -4.98
CA ARG A 170 7.97 6.00 -4.73
C ARG A 170 7.97 4.84 -5.71
N THR A 171 6.80 4.43 -6.22
CA THR A 171 6.74 3.48 -7.34
C THR A 171 7.36 4.09 -8.58
N GLU A 172 7.12 5.37 -8.86
CA GLU A 172 7.77 6.09 -9.95
C GLU A 172 9.30 6.12 -9.78
N VAL A 173 9.81 6.50 -8.60
CA VAL A 173 11.27 6.51 -8.34
C VAL A 173 11.89 5.11 -8.49
N ALA A 174 11.22 4.06 -8.03
CA ALA A 174 11.68 2.68 -8.21
C ALA A 174 11.73 2.28 -9.69
N VAL A 175 10.72 2.67 -10.48
CA VAL A 175 10.69 2.44 -11.93
C VAL A 175 11.82 3.20 -12.63
N TYR A 176 12.06 4.47 -12.28
CA TYR A 176 13.17 5.24 -12.83
C TYR A 176 14.53 4.62 -12.52
N ARG A 177 14.72 4.12 -11.30
CA ARG A 177 15.96 3.46 -10.91
C ARG A 177 16.21 2.17 -11.71
N VAL A 178 15.20 1.31 -11.84
CA VAL A 178 15.30 0.10 -12.66
C VAL A 178 15.56 0.45 -14.12
N HIS A 179 14.89 1.49 -14.64
CA HIS A 179 15.09 1.94 -16.01
C HIS A 179 16.53 2.44 -16.23
N ALA A 180 17.12 3.15 -15.27
CA ALA A 180 18.52 3.57 -15.34
C ALA A 180 19.48 2.37 -15.36
N GLU A 181 19.28 1.39 -14.49
CA GLU A 181 20.11 0.17 -14.44
C GLU A 181 20.00 -0.66 -15.75
N VAL A 182 18.82 -0.72 -16.36
CA VAL A 182 18.61 -1.38 -17.67
C VAL A 182 19.36 -0.63 -18.79
N LEU A 183 19.37 0.70 -18.76
CA LEU A 183 20.12 1.49 -19.73
C LEU A 183 21.64 1.29 -19.58
N ASP A 184 22.14 1.26 -18.34
CA ASP A 184 23.56 1.05 -18.06
C ASP A 184 24.05 -0.35 -18.49
N THR A 185 23.25 -1.38 -18.21
CA THR A 185 23.55 -2.76 -18.64
C THR A 185 23.50 -2.91 -20.15
N SER A 186 22.55 -2.25 -20.83
CA SER A 186 22.48 -2.22 -22.29
C SER A 186 23.70 -1.50 -22.89
N ALA A 187 24.11 -0.38 -22.32
CA ALA A 187 25.31 0.35 -22.76
C ALA A 187 26.59 -0.49 -22.56
N ALA A 188 26.70 -1.21 -21.44
CA ALA A 188 27.81 -2.12 -21.20
C ALA A 188 27.85 -3.27 -22.23
N HIS A 189 26.70 -3.84 -22.58
CA HIS A 189 26.59 -4.89 -23.60
C HIS A 189 27.01 -4.39 -25.00
N LEU A 190 26.62 -3.17 -25.38
CA LEU A 190 27.03 -2.55 -26.65
C LEU A 190 28.54 -2.27 -26.69
N ASN A 191 29.12 -1.82 -25.58
CA ASN A 191 30.56 -1.59 -25.49
C ASN A 191 31.36 -2.89 -25.61
N LEU A 192 30.88 -3.99 -25.01
CA LEU A 192 31.50 -5.30 -25.15
C LEU A 192 31.44 -5.78 -26.61
N HIS A 193 30.27 -5.68 -27.24
CA HIS A 193 30.09 -6.08 -28.63
C HIS A 193 30.98 -5.28 -29.60
N ASN A 194 31.09 -3.96 -29.40
CA ASN A 194 31.98 -3.12 -30.20
C ASN A 194 33.46 -3.48 -30.01
N LYS A 195 33.86 -3.88 -28.80
CA LYS A 195 35.22 -4.33 -28.53
C LYS A 195 35.54 -5.63 -29.26
N GLU A 196 34.62 -6.60 -29.24
CA GLU A 196 34.75 -7.86 -29.97
C GLU A 196 34.86 -7.63 -31.49
N MET A 197 34.00 -6.76 -32.04
CA MET A 197 34.05 -6.40 -33.46
C MET A 197 35.39 -5.77 -33.86
N ARG A 198 35.95 -4.90 -33.01
CA ARG A 198 37.29 -4.33 -33.24
C ARG A 198 38.40 -5.38 -33.21
N LEU A 199 38.31 -6.36 -32.31
CA LEU A 199 39.28 -7.46 -32.24
C LEU A 199 39.22 -8.33 -33.51
N LEU A 200 38.02 -8.67 -33.97
CA LEU A 200 37.82 -9.43 -35.20
C LEU A 200 38.34 -8.68 -36.43
N GLN A 201 38.08 -7.38 -36.54
CA GLN A 201 38.63 -6.52 -37.60
C GLN A 201 40.16 -6.49 -37.55
N GLY A 202 40.75 -6.37 -36.36
CA GLY A 202 42.21 -6.41 -36.19
C GLY A 202 42.84 -7.72 -36.66
N ILE A 203 42.22 -8.85 -36.32
CA ILE A 203 42.67 -10.19 -36.77
C ILE A 203 42.55 -10.33 -38.29
N LEU A 204 41.43 -9.90 -38.87
CA LEU A 204 41.23 -9.90 -40.32
C LEU A 204 42.28 -9.06 -41.05
N LEU A 205 42.58 -7.86 -40.54
CA LEU A 205 43.62 -6.99 -41.10
C LEU A 205 45.02 -7.62 -41.00
N MET A 206 45.36 -8.20 -39.85
CA MET A 206 46.64 -8.91 -39.67
C MET A 206 46.78 -10.07 -40.66
N ASN A 207 45.72 -10.87 -40.84
CA ASN A 207 45.72 -11.97 -41.81
C ASN A 207 45.86 -11.45 -43.25
N ALA A 208 45.14 -10.39 -43.62
CA ALA A 208 45.23 -9.80 -44.96
C ALA A 208 46.66 -9.30 -45.27
N VAL A 209 47.30 -8.64 -44.30
CA VAL A 209 48.71 -8.20 -44.42
C VAL A 209 49.64 -9.39 -44.55
N PHE A 210 49.45 -10.44 -43.74
CA PHE A 210 50.25 -11.66 -43.82
C PHE A 210 50.16 -12.34 -45.19
N PHE A 211 48.96 -12.52 -45.73
CA PHE A 211 48.76 -13.08 -47.08
C PHE A 211 49.37 -12.20 -48.18
N PHE A 212 49.28 -10.87 -48.06
CA PHE A 212 49.90 -9.94 -49.01
C PHE A 212 51.43 -10.08 -49.03
N TRP A 213 52.06 -10.22 -47.86
CA TRP A 213 53.51 -10.42 -47.75
C TRP A 213 53.99 -11.81 -48.19
N LEU A 214 53.16 -12.85 -48.05
CA LEU A 214 53.47 -14.22 -48.49
C LEU A 214 53.21 -14.46 -49.98
N SER A 215 52.38 -13.64 -50.62
CA SER A 215 52.04 -13.77 -52.04
C SER A 215 53.24 -13.82 -53.00
N PRO A 216 54.35 -13.07 -52.79
CA PRO A 216 55.52 -13.16 -53.67
C PRO A 216 56.32 -14.45 -53.49
N VAL A 217 56.29 -15.06 -52.30
CA VAL A 217 57.07 -16.28 -51.97
C VAL A 217 56.43 -17.53 -52.55
N LEU A 218 55.11 -17.53 -52.74
CA LEU A 218 54.34 -18.63 -53.32
C LEU A 218 54.20 -18.55 -54.85
N ALA A 219 54.70 -17.49 -55.49
CA ALA A 219 54.60 -17.26 -56.94
C ALA A 219 55.85 -17.72 -57.73
N VAL A 220 56.76 -18.46 -57.09
CA VAL A 220 57.96 -19.09 -57.68
C VAL A 220 57.79 -20.59 -57.66
#